data_AF-A0A2K1XEH8-F1
#
_entry.id   AF-A0A2K1XEH8-F1
#
_cell.length_a   1.000
_cell.length_b   1.000
_cell.length_c   1.000
_cell.angle_alpha   90.00
_cell.angle_beta   90.00
_cell.angle_gamma   90.00
#
_symmetry.space_group_name_H-M   'P 1'
#
loop_
_entity.id
_entity.type
_entity.pdbx_description
1 polymer ?
#
loop_
_entity_poly.entity_id
_entity_poly.type
_entity_poly.pdbx_seq_one_letter_code
_entity_poly.pdbx_strand_id
1 'polypeptide(L)'
;FHPKLIGLTGSPEEIKKTARAYRIYYMKTSEEDSDYLVDHSIITYLMDPNMELVKFFGKNNDADALADGVIKEMKQYKSIKAKA
;
A
#
# COMPACT_ATOMS: atom_id res chain seq x y z
N PHE A 1 -4.26 -18.06 -1.36
CA PHE A 1 -3.81 -16.82 -2.04
C PHE A 1 -4.64 -16.59 -3.28
N HIS A 2 -5.03 -15.34 -3.57
CA HIS A 2 -5.79 -15.02 -4.78
C HIS A 2 -4.84 -14.92 -5.98
N PRO A 3 -5.16 -15.48 -7.16
CA PRO A 3 -4.24 -15.51 -8.31
C PRO A 3 -3.88 -14.12 -8.87
N LYS A 4 -4.66 -13.09 -8.54
CA LYS A 4 -4.36 -11.69 -8.90
C LYS A 4 -3.42 -10.97 -7.91
N LEU A 5 -3.04 -11.61 -6.80
CA LEU A 5 -2.10 -11.03 -5.84
C LEU A 5 -0.68 -11.20 -6.38
N ILE A 6 0.04 -10.08 -6.51
CA ILE A 6 1.43 -10.04 -6.94
C ILE A 6 2.28 -9.61 -5.74
N GLY A 7 3.19 -10.49 -5.31
CA GLY A 7 4.20 -10.17 -4.30
C GLY A 7 5.47 -9.64 -4.96
N LEU A 8 6.07 -8.60 -4.36
CA LEU A 8 7.31 -8.00 -4.82
C LEU A 8 8.39 -8.10 -3.74
N THR A 9 9.63 -8.29 -4.16
CA THR A 9 10.83 -8.32 -3.30
C THR A 9 12.02 -7.73 -4.06
N GLY A 10 13.16 -7.57 -3.40
CA GLY A 10 14.39 -7.09 -4.02
C GLY A 10 15.57 -7.09 -3.05
N SER A 11 16.66 -6.47 -3.47
CA SER A 11 17.82 -6.22 -2.60
C SER A 11 17.46 -5.26 -1.45
N PRO A 12 18.24 -5.25 -0.35
CA PRO A 12 18.03 -4.29 0.75
C PRO A 12 18.02 -2.83 0.30
N GLU A 13 18.80 -2.48 -0.74
CA GLU A 13 18.85 -1.13 -1.29
C GLU A 13 17.57 -0.76 -2.05
N GLU A 14 17.05 -1.67 -2.88
CA GLU A 14 15.78 -1.50 -3.60
C GLU A 14 14.59 -1.39 -2.65
N ILE A 15 14.56 -2.21 -1.60
CA ILE A 15 13.54 -2.15 -0.55
C ILE A 15 13.62 -0.81 0.18
N LYS A 16 14.82 -0.38 0.59
CA LYS A 16 15.03 0.92 1.27
C LYS A 16 14.62 2.11 0.38
N LYS A 17 14.92 2.05 -0.92
CA LYS A 17 14.51 3.08 -1.89
C LYS A 17 12.98 3.15 -2.00
N THR A 18 12.32 2.00 -2.13
CA THR A 18 10.86 1.92 -2.21
C THR A 18 10.20 2.40 -0.92
N ALA A 19 10.68 1.94 0.24
CA ALA A 19 10.17 2.38 1.54
C ALA A 19 10.28 3.90 1.71
N ARG A 20 11.39 4.51 1.30
CA ARG A 20 11.56 5.97 1.31
C ARG A 20 10.59 6.68 0.36
N ALA A 21 10.41 6.17 -0.86
CA ALA A 21 9.51 6.76 -1.84
C ALA A 21 8.06 6.82 -1.34
N TYR A 22 7.61 5.78 -0.65
CA TYR A 22 6.25 5.70 -0.09
C TYR A 22 6.17 6.14 1.38
N ARG A 23 7.26 6.63 1.97
CA ARG A 23 7.35 7.04 3.39
C ARG A 23 6.93 5.95 4.37
N ILE A 24 7.25 4.70 4.04
CA ILE A 24 7.01 3.53 4.88
C ILE A 24 8.13 3.40 5.91
N TYR A 25 7.73 3.24 7.16
CA TYR A 25 8.60 2.85 8.24
C TYR A 25 8.69 1.32 8.30
N TYR A 26 9.91 0.81 8.49
CA TYR A 26 10.15 -0.58 8.85
C TYR A 26 11.39 -0.69 9.74
N MET A 27 11.35 -1.58 10.74
CA MET A 27 12.46 -1.80 11.68
C MET A 27 12.45 -3.25 12.15
N LYS A 28 13.63 -3.89 12.12
CA LYS A 28 13.82 -5.21 12.73
C LYS A 28 13.77 -5.08 14.24
N THR A 29 13.00 -5.93 14.92
CA THR A 29 12.98 -5.99 16.38
C THR A 29 14.30 -6.57 16.90
N SER A 30 14.77 -6.04 18.04
CA SER A 30 15.97 -6.53 18.74
C SER A 30 15.59 -7.73 19.61
N GLU A 31 15.38 -8.88 18.98
CA GLU A 31 15.20 -10.17 19.66
C GLU A 31 16.48 -11.00 19.48
N GLU A 32 16.88 -11.73 20.53
CA GLU A 32 18.14 -12.49 20.58
C GLU A 32 18.06 -13.85 19.86
N ASP A 33 16.87 -14.25 19.42
CA ASP A 33 16.62 -15.53 18.75
C ASP A 33 16.78 -15.45 17.21
N SER A 34 16.86 -16.62 16.56
CA SER A 34 17.02 -16.73 15.10
C SER A 34 15.86 -16.13 14.31
N ASP A 35 14.67 -16.11 14.92
CA ASP A 35 13.46 -15.54 14.37
C ASP A 35 13.28 -14.12 14.91
N TYR A 36 12.87 -13.20 14.04
CA TYR A 36 12.66 -11.81 14.41
C TYR A 36 11.43 -11.26 13.73
N LEU A 37 10.84 -10.24 14.35
CA LEU A 37 9.74 -9.49 13.79
C LEU A 37 10.23 -8.21 13.13
N VAL A 38 9.42 -7.68 12.22
CA VAL A 38 9.65 -6.39 11.60
C VAL A 38 8.46 -5.49 11.90
N ASP A 39 8.69 -4.50 12.73
CA ASP A 39 7.77 -3.39 12.89
C ASP A 39 7.65 -2.68 11.55
N HIS A 40 6.43 -2.48 11.06
CA HIS A 40 6.20 -1.83 9.77
C HIS A 40 4.93 -0.99 9.80
N SER A 41 4.86 0.01 8.90
CA SER A 41 3.64 0.79 8.70
C SER A 41 2.52 -0.09 8.14
N ILE A 42 1.38 -0.13 8.82
CA ILE A 42 0.18 -0.86 8.39
C ILE A 42 -0.71 0.08 7.58
N ILE A 43 -0.31 0.31 6.32
CA ILE A 43 -0.98 1.22 5.38
C ILE A 43 -1.11 0.52 4.03
N THR A 44 -2.29 0.64 3.42
CA THR A 44 -2.54 0.26 2.02
C THR A 44 -2.71 1.50 1.17
N TYR A 45 -2.02 1.60 0.05
CA TYR A 45 -2.14 2.71 -0.90
C TYR A 45 -3.01 2.33 -2.09
N LEU A 46 -3.87 3.25 -2.50
CA LEU A 46 -4.63 3.19 -3.74
C LEU A 46 -4.01 4.15 -4.76
N MET A 47 -3.51 3.58 -5.84
CA MET A 47 -2.93 4.30 -6.98
C MET A 47 -3.96 4.37 -8.12
N ASP A 48 -3.96 5.46 -8.87
CA ASP A 48 -4.74 5.58 -10.09
C ASP A 48 -4.05 4.89 -11.29
N PRO A 49 -4.70 4.80 -12.46
CA PRO A 49 -4.10 4.24 -13.68
C PRO A 49 -2.86 4.98 -14.20
N ASN A 50 -2.62 6.22 -13.76
CA ASN A 50 -1.43 7.01 -14.09
C ASN A 50 -0.32 6.87 -13.05
N MET A 51 -0.47 5.95 -12.08
CA MET A 51 0.46 5.73 -10.96
C MET A 51 0.56 6.91 -9.99
N GLU A 52 -0.51 7.71 -9.89
CA GLU A 52 -0.63 8.77 -8.88
C GLU A 52 -1.30 8.24 -7.61
N LEU A 53 -0.82 8.67 -6.45
CA LEU A 53 -1.40 8.30 -5.17
C LEU A 53 -2.74 9.03 -4.97
N VAL A 54 -3.83 8.27 -4.90
CA VAL A 54 -5.18 8.83 -4.70
C VAL A 54 -5.57 8.81 -3.24
N LYS A 55 -5.28 7.70 -2.55
CA LYS A 55 -5.77 7.47 -1.18
C LYS A 55 -4.92 6.48 -0.41
N PHE A 56 -4.91 6.62 0.91
CA PHE A 56 -4.34 5.64 1.84
C PHE A 56 -5.43 5.09 2.77
N PHE A 57 -5.31 3.81 3.11
CA PHE A 57 -6.16 3.11 4.07
C PHE A 57 -5.28 2.59 5.20
N GLY A 58 -5.53 3.05 6.42
CA GLY A 58 -4.85 2.55 7.61
C GLY A 58 -5.47 1.26 8.14
N LYS A 59 -4.83 0.67 9.14
CA LYS A 59 -5.24 -0.58 9.83
C LYS A 59 -6.73 -0.69 10.19
N ASN A 60 -7.38 0.41 10.55
CA ASN A 60 -8.76 0.40 11.06
C ASN A 60 -9.85 0.28 9.98
N ASN A 61 -9.48 0.15 8.71
CA ASN A 61 -10.46 -0.07 7.64
C ASN A 61 -10.78 -1.56 7.53
N ASP A 62 -12.06 -1.91 7.66
CA ASP A 62 -12.55 -3.23 7.30
C ASP A 62 -12.71 -3.37 5.77
N ALA A 63 -13.11 -4.58 5.34
CA ALA A 63 -13.22 -4.90 3.92
C ALA A 63 -14.27 -4.05 3.19
N ASP A 64 -15.40 -3.77 3.85
CA ASP A 64 -16.51 -3.01 3.27
C ASP A 64 -16.13 -1.53 3.13
N ALA A 65 -15.56 -0.93 4.17
CA ALA A 65 -15.09 0.45 4.14
C ALA A 65 -13.99 0.67 3.08
N LEU A 66 -13.09 -0.30 2.92
CA LEU A 66 -12.05 -0.25 1.90
C LEU A 66 -12.67 -0.35 0.50
N ALA A 67 -13.58 -1.31 0.27
CA ALA A 67 -14.24 -1.50 -1.01
C ALA A 67 -15.05 -0.25 -1.42
N ASP A 68 -15.84 0.32 -0.51
CA ASP A 68 -16.60 1.54 -0.73
C ASP A 68 -15.68 2.73 -1.04
N GLY A 69 -14.56 2.82 -0.32
CA GLY A 69 -13.52 3.80 -0.57
C GLY A 69 -12.98 3.71 -2.00
N VAL A 70 -12.62 2.52 -2.46
CA VAL A 70 -12.13 2.29 -3.83
C VAL A 70 -13.20 2.63 -4.87
N ILE A 71 -14.44 2.19 -4.67
CA ILE A 71 -15.56 2.46 -5.60
C ILE A 71 -15.79 3.97 -5.74
N LYS A 72 -15.70 4.72 -4.64
CA LYS A 72 -15.84 6.19 -4.66
C LYS A 72 -14.75 6.84 -5.51
N GLU A 73 -13.49 6.49 -5.30
CA GLU A 73 -12.37 7.05 -6.08
C GLU A 73 -12.50 6.68 -7.57
N MET A 74 -12.92 5.45 -7.89
CA MET A 74 -13.17 5.02 -9.27
C MET A 74 -14.25 5.85 -9.97
N LYS A 75 -15.35 6.19 -9.26
CA LYS A 75 -16.42 7.05 -9.80
C LYS A 75 -15.92 8.46 -10.06
N GLN A 76 -15.13 9.02 -9.13
CA GLN A 76 -14.54 10.35 -9.28
C GLN A 76 -13.57 10.41 -10.47
N TYR A 77 -12.67 9.43 -10.58
CA TYR A 77 -11.75 9.31 -11.70
C TYR A 77 -12.47 9.32 -13.07
N LYS A 78 -13.54 8.52 -13.21
CA LYS A 78 -14.35 8.49 -14.43
C LYS A 78 -15.01 9.84 -14.73
N SER A 79 -15.52 10.52 -13.71
CA SER A 79 -16.16 11.83 -13.90
C SER A 79 -15.16 12.91 -14.33
N ILE A 80 -13.92 12.89 -13.81
CA ILE A 80 -12.88 13.84 -14.21
C ILE A 80 -12.49 13.57 -15.66
N LYS A 81 -12.24 12.31 -16.01
CA LYS A 81 -11.88 11.90 -17.37
C LYS A 81 -12.96 12.22 -18.41
N ALA A 82 -14.23 12.11 -18.06
CA ALA A 82 -15.33 12.43 -18.98
C ALA A 82 -15.53 13.95 -19.23
N LYS A 83 -14.92 14.81 -18.40
CA LYS A 83 -14.96 16.26 -18.53
C LYS A 83 -13.72 16.85 -19.21
N ALA A 84 -12.69 16.04 -19.40
CA ALA A 84 -11.46 16.38 -20.12
C ALA A 84 -11.59 15.98 -21.58
#